data_AF-A0A349Z6S1-F1
#
_entry.id   AF-A0A349Z6S1-F1
#
_cell.length_a   1.000
_cell.length_b   1.000
_cell.length_c   1.000
_cell.angle_alpha   90.00
_cell.angle_beta   90.00
_cell.angle_gamma   90.00
#
_symmetry.space_group_name_H-M   'P 1'
#
loop_
_entity.id
_entity.type
_entity.pdbx_description
1 polymer ?
#
loop_
_entity_poly.entity_id
_entity_poly.type
_entity_poly.pdbx_seq_one_letter_code
_entity_poly.pdbx_strand_id
1 'polypeptide(L)'
;MPAEAEDDAFSATPSECIAAEKGDECVMSVTLHYPPLPDDKYCLTLNREPLGCWPYSAMPGAVKVTLKEESELSLVRESNTYQASVILTLRYRSASMLRRRVKNPWSLF
;
A
#
# COMPACT_ATOMS: atom_id res chain seq x y z
N MET A 1 22.55 -5.03 -8.14
CA MET A 1 21.54 -4.80 -9.20
C MET A 1 21.35 -6.14 -9.88
N PRO A 2 20.16 -6.76 -9.94
CA PRO A 2 18.80 -6.24 -9.76
C PRO A 2 18.05 -6.81 -8.53
N ALA A 3 16.98 -6.12 -8.11
CA ALA A 3 16.04 -6.60 -7.11
C ALA A 3 15.27 -7.79 -7.69
N GLU A 4 15.26 -8.90 -6.97
CA GLU A 4 14.44 -10.07 -7.22
C GLU A 4 12.98 -9.65 -7.38
N ALA A 5 12.48 -9.72 -8.61
CA ALA A 5 11.06 -9.80 -8.87
C ALA A 5 10.68 -11.25 -8.57
N GLU A 6 10.28 -11.49 -7.33
CA GLU A 6 9.52 -12.68 -6.94
C GLU A 6 8.11 -12.50 -7.52
N ASP A 7 7.98 -12.75 -8.82
CA ASP A 7 6.72 -12.82 -9.57
C ASP A 7 5.91 -14.07 -9.17
N ASP A 8 5.64 -14.25 -7.88
CA ASP A 8 4.55 -15.08 -7.33
C ASP A 8 4.26 -14.73 -5.86
N ALA A 9 4.60 -13.53 -5.42
CA ALA A 9 4.38 -13.08 -4.04
C ALA A 9 3.14 -12.16 -3.97
N PHE A 10 2.35 -12.32 -2.91
CA PHE A 10 1.25 -11.41 -2.59
C PHE A 10 1.76 -9.96 -2.57
N SER A 11 1.19 -9.14 -3.45
CA SER A 11 1.65 -7.78 -3.68
C SER A 11 0.48 -6.80 -3.62
N ALA A 12 0.75 -5.59 -3.15
CA ALA A 12 -0.26 -4.56 -2.97
C ALA A 12 0.20 -3.26 -3.63
N THR A 13 -0.59 -2.74 -4.58
CA THR A 13 -0.25 -1.56 -5.39
C THR A 13 -1.38 -0.53 -5.37
N PRO A 14 -1.13 0.74 -4.98
CA PRO A 14 0.12 1.28 -4.47
C PRO A 14 0.43 0.83 -3.03
N SER A 15 1.71 0.66 -2.71
CA SER A 15 2.19 0.41 -1.34
C SER A 15 2.52 1.69 -0.57
N GLU A 16 2.47 2.85 -1.23
CA GLU A 16 2.76 4.16 -0.64
C GLU A 16 1.50 5.05 -0.69
N CYS A 17 1.06 5.55 0.47
CA CYS A 17 -0.02 6.53 0.57
C CYS A 17 0.58 7.91 0.87
N ILE A 18 0.19 8.94 0.11
CA ILE A 18 0.68 10.30 0.33
C ILE A 18 -0.43 11.14 0.95
N ALA A 19 -0.39 11.34 2.27
CA ALA A 19 -1.30 12.22 3.00
C ALA A 19 -0.92 13.70 2.80
N ALA A 20 -1.91 14.58 2.91
CA ALA A 20 -1.71 16.03 2.77
C ALA A 20 -0.89 16.61 3.93
N GLU A 21 -1.20 16.20 5.16
CA GLU A 21 -0.61 16.73 6.39
C GLU A 21 -0.24 15.62 7.37
N LYS A 22 0.69 15.92 8.29
CA LYS A 22 1.13 14.96 9.31
C LYS A 22 0.03 14.79 10.36
N GLY A 23 -0.55 13.59 10.45
CA GLY A 23 -1.67 13.28 11.34
C GLY A 23 -3.03 13.16 10.63
N ASP A 24 -3.07 13.41 9.32
CA ASP A 24 -4.25 13.16 8.50
C ASP A 24 -4.39 11.68 8.12
N GLU A 25 -5.63 11.21 8.04
CA GLU A 25 -5.95 9.85 7.61
C GLU A 25 -5.87 9.73 6.08
N CYS A 26 -4.98 8.87 5.59
CA CYS A 26 -4.80 8.65 4.16
C CYS A 26 -5.69 7.50 3.70
N VAL A 27 -6.78 7.83 3.01
CA VAL A 27 -7.64 6.85 2.36
C VAL A 27 -7.09 6.56 0.98
N MET A 28 -6.59 5.34 0.75
CA MET A 28 -6.24 4.88 -0.60
C MET A 28 -6.90 3.55 -0.96
N SER A 29 -7.12 3.39 -2.26
CA SER A 29 -7.56 2.12 -2.82
C SER A 29 -6.32 1.34 -3.25
N VAL A 30 -6.09 0.21 -2.61
CA VAL A 30 -4.94 -0.66 -2.87
C VAL A 30 -5.41 -1.86 -3.66
N THR A 31 -4.80 -2.06 -4.81
CA THR A 31 -5.03 -3.23 -5.67
C THR A 31 -4.20 -4.39 -5.14
N LEU A 32 -4.85 -5.51 -4.87
CA LEU A 32 -4.23 -6.71 -4.33
C LEU A 32 -3.97 -7.70 -5.45
N HIS A 33 -2.72 -8.09 -5.57
CA HIS A 33 -2.25 -9.11 -6.50
C HIS A 33 -1.99 -10.36 -5.69
N TYR A 34 -2.83 -11.36 -5.92
CA TYR A 34 -2.75 -12.66 -5.26
C TYR A 34 -2.01 -13.64 -6.16
N PRO A 35 -1.08 -14.44 -5.61
CA PRO A 35 -0.53 -15.57 -6.34
C PRO A 35 -1.61 -16.65 -6.59
N PRO A 36 -1.30 -17.72 -7.33
CA PRO A 36 -2.12 -18.92 -7.40
C PRO A 36 -2.32 -19.53 -6.01
N LEU A 37 -3.38 -19.07 -5.34
CA LEU A 37 -3.80 -19.50 -4.02
C LEU A 37 -4.78 -20.69 -4.15
N PRO A 38 -4.73 -21.68 -3.25
CA PRO A 38 -5.75 -22.73 -3.18
C PRO A 38 -7.14 -22.15 -2.86
N ASP A 39 -8.19 -22.89 -3.26
CA ASP A 39 -9.58 -22.48 -3.04
C ASP A 39 -9.94 -22.59 -1.54
N ASP A 40 -9.71 -21.49 -0.85
CA ASP A 40 -9.82 -21.38 0.60
C ASP A 40 -10.32 -20.00 1.01
N LYS A 41 -10.56 -19.85 2.31
CA LYS A 41 -10.92 -18.57 2.92
C LYS A 41 -9.69 -17.84 3.42
N TYR A 42 -9.61 -16.58 3.04
CA TYR A 42 -8.49 -15.70 3.32
C TYR A 42 -8.98 -14.44 4.04
N CYS A 43 -8.25 -14.04 5.06
CA CYS A 43 -8.51 -12.87 5.87
C CYS A 43 -7.42 -11.83 5.65
N LEU A 44 -7.83 -10.61 5.30
CA LEU A 44 -6.95 -9.46 5.26
C LEU A 44 -6.96 -8.79 6.63
N THR A 45 -5.78 -8.54 7.16
CA THR A 45 -5.56 -7.79 8.40
C THR A 45 -4.65 -6.61 8.10
N LEU A 46 -4.99 -5.45 8.64
CA LEU A 46 -4.21 -4.23 8.56
C LEU A 46 -3.74 -3.88 9.97
N ASN A 47 -2.44 -3.92 10.22
CA ASN A 47 -1.86 -3.64 11.53
C ASN A 47 -2.51 -4.45 12.67
N ARG A 48 -2.76 -5.75 12.42
CA ARG A 48 -3.48 -6.70 13.29
C ARG A 48 -4.99 -6.48 13.43
N GLU A 49 -5.57 -5.46 12.80
CA GLU A 49 -7.02 -5.30 12.71
C GLU A 49 -7.57 -6.05 11.48
N PRO A 50 -8.52 -6.99 11.64
CA PRO A 50 -9.13 -7.67 10.51
C PRO A 50 -9.99 -6.71 9.70
N LEU A 51 -9.62 -6.48 8.43
CA LEU A 51 -10.44 -5.73 7.48
C LEU A 51 -11.65 -6.56 7.02
N GLY A 52 -11.44 -7.86 6.84
CA GLY A 52 -12.47 -8.78 6.41
C GLY A 52 -11.89 -10.12 5.94
N CYS A 53 -12.77 -11.11 5.83
CA CYS A 53 -12.42 -12.41 5.28
C CYS A 53 -13.28 -12.70 4.07
N TRP A 54 -12.63 -13.12 2.99
CA TRP A 54 -13.26 -13.46 1.73
C TRP A 54 -12.84 -14.87 1.31
N PRO A 55 -13.75 -15.66 0.71
CA PRO A 55 -13.34 -16.86 -0.01
C PRO A 55 -12.55 -16.47 -1.26
N TYR A 56 -11.64 -17.33 -1.70
CA TYR A 56 -10.83 -17.15 -2.91
C TYR A 56 -11.67 -16.73 -4.12
N SER A 57 -12.85 -17.33 -4.30
CA SER A 57 -13.77 -17.04 -5.40
C SER A 57 -14.41 -15.65 -5.34
N ALA A 58 -14.40 -14.97 -4.18
CA ALA A 58 -14.96 -13.63 -3.97
C ALA A 58 -13.91 -12.64 -3.45
N MET A 59 -12.64 -12.89 -3.76
CA MET A 59 -11.54 -12.11 -3.23
C MET A 59 -11.50 -10.71 -3.88
N PRO A 60 -11.50 -9.63 -3.08
CA PRO A 60 -11.55 -8.29 -3.63
C PRO A 60 -10.20 -7.95 -4.28
N GLY A 61 -10.21 -7.69 -5.59
CA GLY A 61 -9.02 -7.23 -6.30
C GLY A 61 -8.55 -5.84 -5.87
N ALA A 62 -9.42 -5.04 -5.24
CA ALA A 62 -9.07 -3.76 -4.66
C ALA A 62 -9.78 -3.55 -3.32
N VAL A 63 -9.05 -3.05 -2.33
CA VAL A 63 -9.57 -2.71 -1.00
C VAL A 63 -9.26 -1.26 -0.69
N LYS A 64 -10.23 -0.57 -0.07
CA LYS A 64 -9.99 0.75 0.48
C LYS A 64 -9.42 0.59 1.87
N VAL A 65 -8.20 1.10 2.07
CA VAL A 65 -7.53 1.11 3.37
C VAL A 65 -7.37 2.56 3.83
N THR A 66 -7.54 2.76 5.12
CA THR A 66 -7.31 4.05 5.77
C THR A 66 -6.06 3.93 6.62
N LEU A 67 -4.98 4.59 6.17
CA LEU A 67 -3.68 4.57 6.84
C LEU A 67 -3.53 5.82 7.69
N LYS A 68 -3.36 5.62 9.00
CA LYS A 68 -3.01 6.68 9.96
C LYS A 68 -1.51 6.73 10.25
N GLU A 69 -0.83 5.61 10.04
CA GLU A 69 0.60 5.42 10.23
C GLU A 69 1.09 4.30 9.30
N GLU A 70 2.41 4.06 9.29
CA GLU A 70 2.99 2.91 8.58
C GLU A 70 2.32 1.62 9.09
N SER A 71 1.67 0.91 8.18
CA SER A 71 0.82 -0.23 8.54
C SER A 71 1.21 -1.44 7.71
N GLU A 72 1.22 -2.60 8.33
CA GLU A 72 1.43 -3.86 7.64
C GLU A 72 0.08 -4.44 7.22
N LEU A 73 -0.08 -4.69 5.92
CA LEU A 73 -1.22 -5.44 5.40
C LEU A 73 -0.81 -6.91 5.30
N SER A 74 -1.43 -7.76 6.10
CA SER A 74 -1.22 -9.20 6.11
C SER A 74 -2.42 -9.93 5.51
N LEU A 75 -2.14 -10.93 4.71
CA LEU A 75 -3.07 -11.90 4.18
C LEU A 75 -2.84 -13.23 4.90
N VAL A 76 -3.86 -13.68 5.63
CA VAL A 76 -3.81 -14.90 6.44
C VAL A 76 -4.87 -15.87 5.95
N ARG A 77 -4.50 -17.12 5.66
CA ARG A 77 -5.47 -18.18 5.36
C ARG A 77 -6.15 -18.66 6.65
N GLU A 78 -7.42 -19.04 6.61
CA GLU A 78 -8.16 -19.55 7.79
C GLU A 78 -7.48 -20.77 8.43
N SER A 79 -6.83 -21.63 7.63
CA SER A 79 -6.03 -22.77 8.11
C SER A 79 -4.68 -22.38 8.73
N ASN A 80 -4.32 -21.09 8.74
CA ASN A 80 -3.06 -20.53 9.25
C ASN A 80 -1.77 -21.13 8.61
N THR A 81 -1.90 -21.78 7.47
CA THR A 81 -0.79 -22.41 6.74
C THR A 81 -0.12 -21.49 5.73
N TYR A 82 -0.80 -20.39 5.37
CA TYR A 82 -0.30 -19.40 4.43
C TYR A 82 -0.47 -18.01 5.04
N GLN A 83 0.64 -17.29 5.14
CA GLN A 83 0.71 -15.90 5.58
C GLN A 83 1.60 -15.13 4.60
N ALA A 84 1.09 -14.05 4.04
CA ALA A 84 1.88 -13.11 3.27
C ALA A 84 1.62 -11.70 3.80
N SER A 85 2.65 -10.87 3.90
CA SER A 85 2.51 -9.50 4.38
C SER A 85 3.21 -8.52 3.46
N VAL A 86 2.64 -7.32 3.38
CA VAL A 86 3.16 -6.21 2.60
C VAL A 86 3.07 -4.93 3.44
N ILE A 87 4.17 -4.19 3.46
CA ILE A 87 4.27 -2.95 4.24
C ILE A 87 3.67 -1.82 3.42
N LEU A 88 2.66 -1.15 3.98
CA LEU A 88 2.09 0.06 3.44
C LEU A 88 2.73 1.26 4.13
N THR A 89 3.49 2.04 3.36
CA THR A 89 4.18 3.22 3.88
C THR A 89 3.31 4.47 3.74
N LEU A 90 3.23 5.25 4.82
CA LEU A 90 2.54 6.52 4.83
C LEU A 90 3.57 7.64 4.66
N ARG A 91 3.55 8.31 3.51
CA ARG A 91 4.30 9.54 3.26
C ARG A 91 3.41 10.75 3.43
N TYR A 92 4.02 11.86 3.78
CA TYR A 92 3.34 13.15 3.84
C TYR A 92 3.83 14.01 2.68
N ARG A 93 2.95 14.83 2.10
CA ARG A 93 3.35 15.92 1.22
C ARG A 93 4.15 16.93 2.03
N SER A 94 5.45 16.71 2.15
CA SER A 94 6.37 17.70 2.68
C SER A 94 6.24 18.95 1.82
N ALA A 95 5.69 20.03 2.36
CA ALA A 95 5.64 21.36 1.72
C ALA A 95 7.03 22.02 1.58
N SER A 96 8.09 21.21 1.47
CA SER A 96 9.49 21.63 1.55
C SER A 96 10.28 21.24 0.29
N MET A 97 9.68 21.39 -0.89
CA MET A 97 10.46 21.73 -2.08
C MET A 97 10.31 23.21 -2.36
N LEU A 98 11.16 23.98 -1.66
CA LEU A 98 11.97 25.07 -2.20
C LEU A 98 11.58 25.42 -3.66
N ARG A 99 10.52 26.21 -3.85
CA ARG A 99 10.34 26.97 -5.10
C ARG A 99 11.47 27.98 -5.15
N ARG A 100 12.63 27.54 -5.62
CA ARG A 100 13.76 28.39 -5.95
C ARG A 100 13.19 29.37 -6.96
N ARG A 101 12.98 30.63 -6.55
CA ARG A 101 12.48 31.68 -7.44
C ARG A 101 13.35 31.62 -8.68
N VAL A 102 12.71 31.43 -9.82
CA VAL A 102 13.31 31.64 -11.13
C VAL A 102 13.68 33.12 -11.18
N LYS A 103 14.89 33.47 -10.73
CA LYS A 103 15.52 34.74 -11.10
C LYS A 103 15.97 34.55 -12.53
N ASN A 104 15.03 34.74 -13.44
CA ASN A 104 15.28 34.95 -14.84
C ASN A 104 16.08 36.25 -14.98
N PRO A 105 17.36 36.26 -15.36
CA PRO A 105 18.09 37.50 -15.62
C PRO A 105 17.93 37.84 -17.11
N TRP A 106 16.72 38.22 -17.54
CA TRP A 106 16.58 38.97 -18.79
C TRP A 106 16.90 40.44 -18.49
N SER A 107 18.17 40.81 -18.61
CA SER A 107 18.69 42.18 -18.52
C SER A 107 20.23 42.08 -18.54
N LEU A 108 21.01 42.52 -19.53
CA LEU A 108 20.84 43.43 -20.66
C LEU A 108 21.80 42.97 -21.78
N PHE A 109 21.38 43.12 -23.04
CA PHE A 109 22.28 43.32 -24.18
C PHE A 109 21.77 44.54 -24.96
#